data_AF-A0A6C0CBE7-F1
#
_entry.id   AF-A0A6C0CBE7-F1
#
_cell.length_a   1.000
_cell.length_b   1.000
_cell.length_c   1.000
_cell.angle_alpha   90.00
_cell.angle_beta   90.00
_cell.angle_gamma   90.00
#
_symmetry.space_group_name_H-M   'P 1'
#
loop_
_entity.id
_entity.type
_entity.pdbx_description
1 polymer ?
#
loop_
_entity_poly.entity_id
_entity_poly.type
_entity_poly.pdbx_seq_one_letter_code
_entity_poly.pdbx_strand_id
1 'polypeptide(L)'
;MSNSYVSRKNIEKETYFIHNNGFRPFEVIVTAKNIIILACDAALDEDDENSYSFFISAIDEFEGYWYGYDSSPNRGHNNTLLIKISDHDYMHIGPVIFTFKTTDKIIDYISPLGNSDVAYPVAYGKSNIYFMNDFNYVNKKDIRETTVANAMDLYVDFSELNMKQKKDMRNIVLLAESQGLEITKY
;
A
#
# COMPACT_ATOMS: atom_id res chain seq x y z
N MET A 1 1.21 15.48 -8.19
CA MET A 1 1.64 14.69 -7.02
C MET A 1 0.49 14.68 -6.02
N SER A 2 0.32 13.60 -5.26
CA SER A 2 -0.75 13.47 -4.25
C SER A 2 -0.53 14.31 -2.99
N ASN A 3 0.74 14.66 -2.70
CA ASN A 3 1.18 15.26 -1.44
C ASN A 3 0.89 14.40 -0.19
N SER A 4 0.75 13.08 -0.34
CA SER A 4 0.46 12.16 0.77
C SER A 4 1.69 11.68 1.56
N TYR A 5 2.89 12.16 1.20
CA TYR A 5 4.12 11.77 1.89
C TYR A 5 4.24 12.44 3.25
N VAL A 6 4.40 11.63 4.29
CA VAL A 6 4.72 12.06 5.66
C VAL A 6 6.13 11.61 5.99
N SER A 7 7.05 12.57 6.15
CA SER A 7 8.41 12.29 6.59
C SER A 7 8.43 11.92 8.08
N ARG A 8 9.30 10.99 8.49
CA ARG A 8 9.43 10.51 9.88
C ARG A 8 9.51 11.63 10.92
N LYS A 9 10.18 12.73 10.59
CA LYS A 9 10.30 13.91 11.47
C LYS A 9 9.00 14.69 11.70
N ASN A 10 7.99 14.48 10.85
CA ASN A 10 6.69 15.15 10.89
C ASN A 10 5.58 14.21 11.36
N ILE A 11 5.92 13.00 11.84
CA ILE A 11 4.93 12.02 12.26
C ILE A 11 4.43 12.35 13.67
N GLU A 12 3.14 12.63 13.75
CA GLU A 12 2.36 12.48 14.98
C GLU A 12 1.83 11.04 15.08
N LYS A 13 1.39 10.62 16.27
CA LYS A 13 0.82 9.28 16.42
C LYS A 13 -0.46 9.19 15.59
N GLU A 14 -0.48 8.29 14.61
CA GLU A 14 -1.62 8.05 13.73
C GLU A 14 -1.94 6.56 13.69
N THR A 15 -3.22 6.24 13.47
CA THR A 15 -3.70 4.86 13.31
C THR A 15 -4.43 4.74 11.98
N TYR A 16 -4.08 3.70 11.22
CA TYR A 16 -4.65 3.39 9.91
C TYR A 16 -5.33 2.03 9.95
N PHE A 17 -6.55 1.95 9.42
CA PHE A 17 -7.27 0.70 9.23
C PHE A 17 -7.24 0.35 7.75
N ILE A 18 -6.62 -0.77 7.40
CA ILE A 18 -6.35 -1.15 6.01
C ILE A 18 -7.60 -1.74 5.38
N HIS A 19 -8.01 -1.25 4.21
CA HIS A 19 -9.25 -1.68 3.56
C HIS A 19 -9.07 -3.00 2.82
N ASN A 20 -10.05 -3.90 2.93
CA ASN A 20 -10.13 -5.10 2.11
C ASN A 20 -11.59 -5.54 1.88
N ASN A 21 -12.19 -5.11 0.76
CA ASN A 21 -13.51 -5.59 0.32
C ASN A 21 -14.63 -5.47 1.39
N GLY A 22 -14.65 -4.36 2.11
CA GLY A 22 -15.59 -4.08 3.21
C GLY A 22 -15.03 -4.35 4.61
N PHE A 23 -13.91 -5.07 4.72
CA PHE A 23 -13.27 -5.44 5.99
C PHE A 23 -12.06 -4.57 6.31
N ARG A 24 -11.61 -4.64 7.57
CA ARG A 24 -10.37 -3.99 8.04
C ARG A 24 -9.41 -5.01 8.66
N PRO A 25 -8.74 -5.85 7.86
CA PRO A 25 -7.92 -6.95 8.40
C PRO A 25 -6.70 -6.49 9.21
N PHE A 26 -6.22 -5.26 8.98
CA PHE A 26 -5.02 -4.77 9.64
C PHE A 26 -5.21 -3.37 10.23
N GLU A 27 -4.69 -3.20 11.44
CA GLU A 27 -4.44 -1.91 12.08
C GLU A 27 -2.96 -1.60 11.98
N VAL A 28 -2.63 -0.36 11.59
CA VAL A 28 -1.26 0.13 11.53
C VAL A 28 -1.13 1.37 12.39
N ILE A 29 -0.33 1.26 13.46
CA ILE A 29 -0.02 2.37 14.36
C ILE A 29 1.32 2.95 13.95
N VAL A 30 1.32 4.21 13.53
CA VAL A 30 2.51 4.92 13.05
C VAL A 30 2.92 5.96 14.08
N THR A 31 4.18 5.89 14.53
CA THR A 31 4.80 6.91 15.38
C THR A 31 6.16 7.30 14.80
N ALA A 32 6.76 8.40 15.26
CA ALA A 32 8.12 8.75 14.87
C ALA A 32 9.17 7.69 15.29
N LYS A 33 8.86 6.84 16.27
CA LYS A 33 9.77 5.79 16.75
C LYS A 33 9.69 4.55 15.88
N ASN A 34 8.47 4.06 15.66
CA ASN A 34 8.22 2.81 14.95
C ASN A 34 6.84 2.79 14.30
N ILE A 35 6.65 1.80 13.42
CA ILE A 35 5.38 1.42 12.83
C ILE A 35 5.05 0.02 13.31
N ILE A 36 3.87 -0.17 13.89
CA ILE A 36 3.38 -1.46 14.40
C ILE A 36 2.22 -1.89 13.52
N ILE A 37 2.23 -3.16 13.10
CA ILE A 37 1.17 -3.76 12.30
C ILE A 37 0.53 -4.88 13.10
N LEU A 38 -0.77 -4.74 13.34
CA LEU A 38 -1.63 -5.71 14.00
C LEU A 38 -2.68 -6.22 13.02
N ALA A 39 -3.08 -7.46 13.23
CA ALA A 39 -4.14 -8.13 12.49
C ALA A 39 -5.39 -8.26 13.37
N CYS A 40 -6.55 -8.15 12.74
CA CYS A 40 -7.84 -8.41 13.37
C CYS A 40 -7.91 -9.88 13.78
N ASP A 41 -8.36 -10.16 14.99
CA ASP A 41 -8.72 -11.47 15.47
C ASP A 41 -10.14 -11.78 14.99
N ALA A 42 -10.25 -12.67 14.01
CA ALA A 42 -11.52 -13.09 13.42
C ALA A 42 -12.51 -13.71 14.42
N ALA A 43 -12.07 -14.05 15.64
CA ALA A 43 -12.94 -14.52 16.71
C ALA A 43 -13.68 -13.39 17.44
N LEU A 44 -13.32 -12.12 17.18
CA LEU A 44 -13.90 -10.93 17.80
C LEU A 44 -14.75 -10.16 16.78
N ASP A 45 -15.82 -9.51 17.24
CA ASP A 45 -16.61 -8.61 16.40
C ASP A 45 -15.73 -7.45 15.92
N GLU A 46 -15.76 -7.14 14.62
CA GLU A 46 -14.95 -6.06 14.02
C GLU A 46 -15.25 -4.66 14.59
N ASP A 47 -16.41 -4.52 15.24
CA ASP A 47 -16.85 -3.29 15.92
C ASP A 47 -16.25 -3.11 17.34
N ASP A 48 -15.48 -4.09 17.84
CA ASP A 48 -14.78 -3.99 19.13
C ASP A 48 -13.37 -3.39 18.94
N GLU A 49 -13.04 -2.34 19.72
CA GLU A 49 -11.70 -1.75 19.74
C GLU A 49 -10.59 -2.76 20.12
N ASN A 50 -10.93 -3.89 20.76
CA ASN A 50 -9.99 -4.96 21.09
C ASN A 50 -9.82 -6.02 19.99
N SER A 51 -10.43 -5.81 18.81
CA SER A 51 -10.36 -6.76 17.70
C SER A 51 -8.94 -6.92 17.14
N TYR A 52 -8.03 -5.95 17.29
CA TYR A 52 -6.66 -6.02 16.77
C TYR A 52 -5.65 -6.46 17.84
N SER A 53 -5.30 -7.74 17.84
CA SER A 53 -4.39 -8.30 18.84
C SER A 53 -3.26 -9.16 18.26
N PHE A 54 -3.37 -9.59 17.01
CA PHE A 54 -2.36 -10.47 16.42
C PHE A 54 -1.20 -9.67 15.81
N PHE A 55 -0.03 -9.72 16.44
CA PHE A 55 1.14 -9.01 15.97
C PHE A 55 1.66 -9.58 14.63
N ILE A 56 1.68 -8.74 13.59
CA ILE A 56 2.26 -9.07 12.29
C ILE A 56 3.74 -8.70 12.26
N SER A 57 4.04 -7.40 12.40
CA SER A 57 5.41 -6.88 12.28
C SER A 57 5.57 -5.52 12.95
N ALA A 58 6.83 -5.14 13.17
CA ALA A 58 7.23 -3.80 13.60
C ALA A 58 8.41 -3.29 12.76
N ILE A 59 8.42 -1.98 12.47
CA ILE A 59 9.44 -1.32 11.68
C ILE A 59 9.99 -0.14 12.47
N ASP A 60 11.24 -0.24 12.90
CA ASP A 60 11.91 0.82 13.68
C ASP A 60 12.76 1.74 12.79
N GLU A 61 13.18 1.26 11.62
CA GLU A 61 14.01 2.00 10.67
C GLU A 61 13.25 2.32 9.37
N PHE A 62 12.93 3.59 9.20
CA PHE A 62 12.24 4.13 8.03
C PHE A 62 12.48 5.64 7.92
N GLU A 63 12.26 6.18 6.72
CA GLU A 63 12.41 7.61 6.41
C GLU A 63 11.06 8.35 6.43
N GLY A 64 9.97 7.64 6.18
CA GLY A 64 8.60 8.18 6.16
C GLY A 64 7.66 7.19 5.48
N TYR A 65 6.45 7.64 5.16
CA TYR A 65 5.46 6.82 4.46
C TYR A 65 4.56 7.68 3.59
N TRP A 66 3.87 7.05 2.65
CA TRP A 66 2.71 7.63 1.99
C TRP A 66 1.47 6.92 2.50
N TYR A 67 0.46 7.70 2.89
CA TYR A 67 -0.88 7.14 3.07
C TYR A 67 -1.57 7.00 1.71
N GLY A 68 -2.45 6.00 1.59
CA GLY A 68 -3.26 5.78 0.40
C GLY A 68 -4.10 7.01 0.11
N TYR A 69 -3.72 7.79 -0.90
CA TYR A 69 -4.52 8.91 -1.36
C TYR A 69 -5.50 8.43 -2.42
N ASP A 70 -6.80 8.56 -2.16
CA ASP A 70 -7.83 8.35 -3.16
C ASP A 70 -8.23 9.69 -3.80
N SER A 71 -8.05 9.80 -5.12
CA SER A 71 -8.44 10.99 -5.88
C SER A 71 -9.92 11.02 -6.26
N SER A 72 -10.66 9.94 -5.99
CA SER A 72 -12.08 9.85 -6.28
C SER A 72 -12.92 10.81 -5.41
N PRO A 73 -14.14 11.16 -5.84
CA PRO A 73 -15.07 11.97 -5.03
C PRO A 73 -15.40 11.34 -3.67
N ASN A 74 -15.30 10.02 -3.55
CA ASN A 74 -15.59 9.28 -2.32
C ASN A 74 -14.49 9.45 -1.28
N ARG A 75 -13.28 9.88 -1.69
CA ARG A 75 -12.15 10.19 -0.81
C ARG A 75 -11.86 9.06 0.19
N GLY A 76 -11.81 7.82 -0.30
CA GLY A 76 -11.43 6.64 0.47
C GLY A 76 -9.93 6.62 0.79
N HIS A 77 -9.42 7.72 1.35
CA HIS A 77 -8.02 7.86 1.77
C HIS A 77 -7.70 6.84 2.87
N ASN A 78 -6.41 6.69 3.18
CA ASN A 78 -5.91 5.90 4.30
C ASN A 78 -6.16 4.39 4.17
N ASN A 79 -6.57 3.93 2.99
CA ASN A 79 -6.93 2.53 2.72
C ASN A 79 -5.75 1.55 2.68
N THR A 80 -4.54 2.07 2.46
CA THR A 80 -3.27 1.35 2.34
C THR A 80 -2.14 2.28 2.77
N LEU A 81 -0.95 1.73 3.02
CA LEU A 81 0.26 2.50 3.26
C LEU A 81 1.41 2.00 2.39
N LEU A 82 2.29 2.92 1.98
CA LEU A 82 3.60 2.60 1.44
C LEU A 82 4.68 3.17 2.36
N ILE A 83 5.39 2.31 3.06
CA ILE A 83 6.48 2.71 3.96
C ILE A 83 7.77 2.85 3.15
N LYS A 84 8.43 4.00 3.30
CA LYS A 84 9.75 4.26 2.74
C LYS A 84 10.82 3.88 3.76
N ILE A 85 11.45 2.72 3.57
CA ILE A 85 12.57 2.29 4.41
C ILE A 85 13.85 3.01 3.97
N SER A 86 14.10 3.05 2.66
CA SER A 86 15.18 3.81 2.01
C SER A 86 14.73 4.30 0.63
N ASP A 87 15.63 4.92 -0.15
CA ASP A 87 15.34 5.30 -1.54
C ASP A 87 15.02 4.10 -2.47
N HIS A 88 15.38 2.87 -2.08
CA HIS A 88 15.24 1.66 -2.89
C HIS A 88 14.62 0.47 -2.15
N ASP A 89 14.21 0.65 -0.90
CA ASP A 89 13.61 -0.36 -0.04
C ASP A 89 12.27 0.14 0.49
N TYR A 90 11.21 -0.64 0.29
CA TYR A 90 9.85 -0.24 0.61
C TYR A 90 9.07 -1.40 1.23
N MET A 91 8.05 -1.07 2.02
CA MET A 91 7.02 -2.00 2.45
C MET A 91 5.66 -1.49 2.02
N HIS A 92 4.91 -2.32 1.30
CA HIS A 92 3.50 -2.08 1.04
C HIS A 92 2.66 -2.73 2.13
N ILE A 93 1.67 -2.00 2.64
CA ILE A 93 0.68 -2.47 3.58
C ILE A 93 -0.71 -2.27 2.96
N GLY A 94 -1.27 -3.35 2.43
CA GLY A 94 -2.65 -3.46 1.94
C GLY A 94 -3.25 -4.81 2.38
N PRO A 95 -4.19 -5.38 1.62
CA PRO A 95 -4.66 -6.75 1.85
C PRO A 95 -3.54 -7.79 1.85
N VAL A 96 -2.45 -7.51 1.12
CA VAL A 96 -1.18 -8.24 1.19
C VAL A 96 -0.08 -7.29 1.69
N ILE A 97 0.65 -7.73 2.71
CA ILE A 97 1.76 -7.01 3.33
C ILE A 97 3.06 -7.64 2.86
N PHE A 98 3.92 -6.83 2.25
CA PHE A 98 5.19 -7.31 1.71
C PHE A 98 6.24 -6.20 1.62
N THR A 99 7.50 -6.62 1.67
CA THR A 99 8.64 -5.74 1.32
C THR A 99 9.10 -5.99 -0.09
N PHE A 100 9.66 -4.97 -0.74
CA PHE A 100 10.23 -5.09 -2.07
C PHE A 100 11.34 -4.06 -2.29
N LYS A 101 12.16 -4.31 -3.32
CA LYS A 101 13.23 -3.41 -3.74
C LYS A 101 12.98 -2.83 -5.12
N THR A 102 13.40 -1.58 -5.31
CA THR A 102 13.33 -0.90 -6.61
C THR A 102 14.70 -0.43 -7.07
N THR A 103 14.89 -0.29 -8.38
CA THR A 103 16.05 0.44 -8.95
C THR A 103 15.72 1.89 -9.24
N ASP A 104 14.44 2.27 -9.12
CA ASP A 104 13.93 3.60 -9.41
C ASP A 104 13.27 4.14 -8.13
N LYS A 105 13.57 5.39 -7.81
CA LYS A 105 13.10 6.02 -6.57
C LYS A 105 11.63 6.35 -6.71
N ILE A 106 10.82 5.87 -5.76
CA ILE A 106 9.41 6.24 -5.65
C ILE A 106 9.32 7.70 -5.18
N ILE A 107 8.51 8.47 -5.88
CA ILE A 107 8.30 9.91 -5.65
C ILE A 107 6.84 10.23 -5.27
N ASP A 108 5.91 9.32 -5.53
CA ASP A 108 4.50 9.51 -5.18
C ASP A 108 3.79 8.16 -5.04
N TYR A 109 2.66 8.15 -4.33
CA TYR A 109 1.84 6.98 -4.09
C TYR A 109 0.38 7.37 -3.99
N ILE A 110 -0.47 6.61 -4.67
CA ILE A 110 -1.91 6.85 -4.77
C ILE A 110 -2.59 5.50 -4.66
N SER A 111 -3.72 5.46 -3.98
CA SER A 111 -4.49 4.24 -3.82
C SER A 111 -5.97 4.59 -3.99
N PRO A 112 -6.45 4.67 -5.24
CA PRO A 112 -7.88 4.81 -5.49
C PRO A 112 -8.64 3.61 -4.95
N LEU A 113 -9.84 3.87 -4.46
CA LEU A 113 -10.73 2.86 -3.90
C LEU A 113 -11.83 2.53 -4.91
N GLY A 114 -11.94 1.26 -5.28
CA GLY A 114 -13.01 0.76 -6.16
C GLY A 114 -14.35 0.64 -5.44
N ASN A 115 -15.42 0.40 -6.23
CA ASN A 115 -16.80 0.34 -5.73
C ASN A 115 -17.04 -0.70 -4.62
N SER A 116 -16.20 -1.74 -4.56
CA SER A 116 -16.30 -2.80 -3.56
C SER A 116 -15.38 -2.59 -2.37
N ASP A 117 -14.92 -1.37 -2.08
CA ASP A 117 -13.96 -1.10 -1.00
C ASP A 117 -12.63 -1.87 -1.18
N VAL A 118 -12.23 -2.04 -2.45
CA VAL A 118 -10.97 -2.68 -2.85
C VAL A 118 -10.01 -1.59 -3.32
N ALA A 119 -8.83 -1.55 -2.70
CA ALA A 119 -7.79 -0.59 -3.03
C ALA A 119 -7.03 -1.00 -4.31
N TYR A 120 -6.68 -0.02 -5.14
CA TYR A 120 -5.86 -0.18 -6.35
C TYR A 120 -4.56 0.65 -6.23
N PRO A 121 -3.68 0.28 -5.29
CA PRO A 121 -2.46 1.03 -4.97
C PRO A 121 -1.41 1.06 -6.09
N VAL A 122 -1.01 2.27 -6.47
CA VAL A 122 0.02 2.56 -7.46
C VAL A 122 1.11 3.45 -6.86
N ALA A 123 2.37 3.05 -6.99
CA ALA A 123 3.49 3.94 -6.72
C ALA A 123 4.14 4.45 -8.00
N TYR A 124 4.48 5.74 -8.01
CA TYR A 124 5.13 6.40 -9.12
C TYR A 124 6.61 6.56 -8.81
N GLY A 125 7.44 5.85 -9.57
CA GLY A 125 8.88 6.09 -9.63
C GLY A 125 9.22 7.31 -10.48
N LYS A 126 10.52 7.61 -10.69
CA LYS A 126 10.93 8.61 -11.68
C LYS A 126 10.65 8.10 -13.09
N SER A 127 10.95 6.83 -13.36
CA SER A 127 10.87 6.19 -14.68
C SER A 127 9.85 5.06 -14.76
N ASN A 128 9.45 4.49 -13.63
CA ASN A 128 8.57 3.33 -13.56
C ASN A 128 7.28 3.62 -12.80
N ILE A 129 6.29 2.76 -12.99
CA ILE A 129 5.03 2.72 -12.22
C ILE A 129 4.89 1.32 -11.65
N TYR A 130 4.58 1.23 -10.37
CA TYR A 130 4.54 0.01 -9.57
C TYR A 130 3.09 -0.29 -9.17
N PHE A 131 2.62 -1.50 -9.46
CA PHE A 131 1.27 -1.99 -9.20
C PHE A 131 1.34 -2.98 -8.05
N MET A 132 0.90 -2.60 -6.85
CA MET A 132 1.18 -3.39 -5.64
C MET A 132 0.36 -4.69 -5.61
N ASN A 133 -0.87 -4.66 -6.14
CA ASN A 133 -1.74 -5.85 -6.21
C ASN A 133 -1.20 -6.93 -7.15
N ASP A 134 -0.35 -6.58 -8.11
CA ASP A 134 0.17 -7.49 -9.14
C ASP A 134 1.65 -7.83 -8.95
N PHE A 135 2.32 -7.26 -7.94
CA PHE A 135 3.76 -7.43 -7.73
C PHE A 135 4.62 -7.04 -8.95
N ASN A 136 4.09 -6.16 -9.80
CA ASN A 136 4.71 -5.80 -11.07
C ASN A 136 4.97 -4.29 -11.19
N TYR A 137 5.85 -3.94 -12.11
CA TYR A 137 6.04 -2.57 -12.56
C TYR A 137 6.24 -2.50 -14.06
N VAL A 138 5.99 -1.31 -14.62
CA VAL A 138 6.15 -1.00 -16.04
C VAL A 138 6.95 0.29 -16.21
N ASN A 139 7.53 0.49 -17.39
CA ASN A 139 8.14 1.78 -17.71
C ASN A 139 7.03 2.80 -18.01
N LYS A 140 7.18 4.04 -17.55
CA LYS A 140 6.22 5.12 -17.83
C LYS A 140 5.98 5.36 -19.32
N LYS A 141 6.95 5.05 -20.17
CA LYS A 141 6.82 5.21 -21.63
C LYS A 141 5.91 4.19 -22.28
N ASP A 142 5.62 3.08 -21.59
CA ASP A 142 4.81 1.98 -22.10
C ASP A 142 3.33 2.12 -21.75
N ILE A 143 2.94 3.15 -21.00
CA ILE A 143 1.59 3.38 -20.51
C ILE A 143 1.21 4.85 -20.68
N ARG A 144 -0.08 5.19 -20.58
CA ARG A 144 -0.53 6.58 -20.69
C ARG A 144 0.13 7.47 -19.64
N GLU A 145 0.10 8.78 -19.91
CA GLU A 145 0.61 9.78 -18.98
C GLU A 145 -0.07 9.66 -17.60
N THR A 146 0.74 9.63 -16.55
CA THR A 146 0.26 9.40 -15.18
C THR A 146 -0.13 10.69 -14.50
N THR A 147 -1.35 10.73 -13.97
CA THR A 147 -1.84 11.81 -13.11
C THR A 147 -2.49 11.23 -11.87
N VAL A 148 -2.73 12.08 -10.87
CA VAL A 148 -3.51 11.70 -9.68
C VAL A 148 -4.95 11.33 -10.07
N ALA A 149 -5.51 12.00 -11.08
CA ALA A 149 -6.91 11.83 -11.49
C ALA A 149 -7.18 10.52 -12.24
N ASN A 150 -6.17 9.93 -12.89
CA ASN A 150 -6.33 8.71 -13.69
C ASN A 150 -5.68 7.47 -13.06
N ALA A 151 -5.36 7.51 -11.76
CA ALA A 151 -4.70 6.40 -11.09
C ALA A 151 -5.47 5.07 -11.22
N MET A 152 -6.81 5.12 -11.21
CA MET A 152 -7.66 3.94 -11.41
C MET A 152 -7.56 3.39 -12.83
N ASP A 153 -7.51 4.27 -13.84
CA ASP A 153 -7.39 3.87 -15.25
C ASP A 153 -6.07 3.17 -15.55
N LEU A 154 -5.02 3.40 -14.75
CA LEU A 154 -3.72 2.75 -14.94
C LEU A 154 -3.80 1.23 -14.78
N TYR A 155 -4.74 0.71 -13.96
CA TYR A 155 -4.94 -0.73 -13.85
C TYR A 155 -5.60 -1.32 -15.10
N VAL A 156 -6.47 -0.56 -15.77
CA VAL A 156 -7.05 -0.96 -17.07
C VAL A 156 -5.94 -1.05 -18.10
N ASP A 157 -5.16 0.02 -18.26
CA ASP A 157 -4.02 0.04 -19.15
C ASP A 157 -3.03 -1.09 -18.85
N PHE A 158 -2.69 -1.29 -17.57
CA PHE A 158 -1.79 -2.35 -17.14
C PHE A 158 -2.33 -3.73 -17.56
N SER A 159 -3.63 -3.98 -17.43
CA SER A 159 -4.24 -5.25 -17.83
C SER A 159 -4.07 -5.55 -19.33
N GLU A 160 -4.05 -4.52 -20.17
CA GLU A 160 -3.92 -4.61 -21.63
C GLU A 160 -2.46 -4.76 -22.11
N LEU A 161 -1.48 -4.46 -21.26
CA LEU A 161 -0.06 -4.61 -21.61
C LEU A 161 0.32 -6.08 -21.78
N ASN A 162 1.22 -6.32 -22.74
CA ASN A 162 1.77 -7.65 -22.95
C ASN A 162 2.83 -8.01 -21.88
N MET A 163 3.03 -9.31 -21.66
CA MET A 163 3.91 -9.82 -20.59
C MET A 163 5.36 -9.32 -20.66
N LYS A 164 5.85 -8.89 -21.83
CA LYS A 164 7.22 -8.35 -21.97
C LYS A 164 7.36 -6.95 -21.38
N GLN A 165 6.27 -6.20 -21.27
CA GLN A 165 6.24 -4.86 -20.69
C GLN A 165 6.12 -4.90 -19.17
N LYS A 166 5.53 -5.97 -18.62
CA LYS A 166 5.37 -6.20 -17.18
C LYS A 166 6.63 -6.82 -16.61
N LYS A 167 7.19 -6.20 -15.57
CA LYS A 167 8.39 -6.68 -14.89
C LYS A 167 8.07 -6.97 -13.44
N ASP A 168 8.58 -8.08 -12.92
CA ASP A 168 8.41 -8.43 -11.51
C ASP A 168 9.20 -7.48 -10.60
N MET A 169 8.58 -7.06 -9.51
CA MET A 169 9.30 -6.36 -8.45
C MET A 169 10.37 -7.27 -7.85
N ARG A 170 11.46 -6.66 -7.36
CA ARG A 170 12.62 -7.41 -6.90
C ARG A 170 12.51 -7.69 -5.40
N ASN A 171 13.03 -8.84 -4.99
CA ASN A 171 13.22 -9.23 -3.60
C ASN A 171 11.93 -9.10 -2.78
N ILE A 172 10.83 -9.61 -3.32
CA ILE A 172 9.57 -9.63 -2.58
C ILE A 172 9.71 -10.58 -1.40
N VAL A 173 9.37 -10.09 -0.22
CA VAL A 173 9.19 -10.90 0.99
C VAL A 173 7.80 -10.64 1.51
N LEU A 174 6.94 -11.66 1.44
CA LEU A 174 5.59 -11.64 2.00
C LEU A 174 5.67 -11.73 3.52
N LEU A 175 4.82 -10.98 4.21
CA LEU A 175 4.73 -10.93 5.67
C LEU A 175 3.37 -11.43 6.14
N ALA A 176 2.30 -10.95 5.51
CA ALA A 176 0.95 -11.42 5.76
C ALA A 176 0.03 -11.18 4.56
N GLU A 177 -1.06 -11.94 4.50
CA GLU A 177 -2.15 -11.79 3.54
C GLU A 177 -3.49 -11.99 4.23
N SER A 178 -4.49 -11.20 3.85
CA SER A 178 -5.89 -11.35 4.25
C SER A 178 -6.74 -11.86 3.09
N GLN A 179 -7.44 -12.96 3.33
CA GLN A 179 -8.51 -13.48 2.47
C GLN A 179 -9.83 -13.42 3.25
N GLY A 180 -10.47 -12.24 3.24
CA GLY A 180 -11.55 -11.93 4.18
C GLY A 180 -11.01 -11.87 5.62
N LEU A 181 -11.64 -12.61 6.53
CA LEU A 181 -11.22 -12.70 7.93
C LEU A 181 -10.01 -13.62 8.15
N GLU A 182 -9.65 -14.45 7.16
CA GLU A 182 -8.51 -15.35 7.29
C GLU A 182 -7.21 -14.59 7.05
N ILE A 183 -6.30 -14.66 8.02
CA ILE A 183 -4.99 -14.02 7.95
C ILE A 183 -3.90 -15.09 7.94
N THR A 184 -3.11 -15.11 6.86
CA THR A 184 -1.91 -15.95 6.75
C THR A 184 -0.70 -15.09 7.06
N LYS A 185 0.14 -15.52 8.00
CA LYS A 185 1.45 -14.92 8.29
C LYS A 185 2.56 -15.83 7.77
N TYR A 186 3.55 -15.26 7.09
CA TYR A 186 4.66 -15.99 6.44
C TYR A 186 5.94 -15.99 7.24
#